data_AF-A0A1F8F5S8-F1
#
_entry.id   AF-A0A1F8F5S8-F1
#
_cell.length_a   1.000
_cell.length_b   1.000
_cell.length_c   1.000
_cell.angle_alpha   90.00
_cell.angle_beta   90.00
_cell.angle_gamma   90.00
#
_symmetry.space_group_name_H-M   'P 1'
#
loop_
_entity.id
_entity.type
_entity.pdbx_description
1 polymer ?
#
loop_
_entity_poly.entity_id
_entity_poly.type
_entity_poly.pdbx_seq_one_letter_code
_entity_poly.pdbx_strand_id
1 'polypeptide(L)'
;MIIPFLAILVLLSVNILLSRKGKNLYWVYEASHLAGGFLLAALLMNFLDKDSYVLLTVFTIGLLWEIYELIINKNKNIKKFLEDNFEYYIAPSTSYDTLSDLFLDVLGAAVYLYLF
;
A
#
# COMPACT_ATOMS: atom_id res chain seq x y z
N MET A 1 -9.92 4.94 -15.80
CA MET A 1 -9.34 6.05 -15.02
C MET A 1 -10.13 6.44 -13.76
N ILE A 2 -11.33 7.04 -13.83
CA ILE A 2 -12.03 7.59 -12.63
C ILE A 2 -12.38 6.51 -11.60
N ILE A 3 -12.89 5.36 -12.04
CA ILE A 3 -13.32 4.28 -11.13
C ILE A 3 -12.13 3.72 -10.32
N PRO A 4 -11.00 3.29 -10.93
CA PRO A 4 -9.81 2.87 -10.18
C PRO A 4 -9.31 3.94 -9.21
N PHE A 5 -9.30 5.20 -9.62
CA PHE A 5 -8.88 6.31 -8.76
C PHE A 5 -9.76 6.45 -7.51
N LEU A 6 -11.08 6.45 -7.67
CA LEU A 6 -12.01 6.50 -6.54
C LEU A 6 -11.88 5.27 -5.63
N ALA A 7 -11.68 4.08 -6.20
CA ALA A 7 -11.47 2.86 -5.44
C ALA A 7 -10.20 2.92 -4.58
N ILE A 8 -9.10 3.50 -5.10
CA ILE A 8 -7.87 3.74 -4.32
C ILE A 8 -8.14 4.68 -3.15
N LEU A 9 -8.86 5.79 -3.37
CA LEU A 9 -9.21 6.72 -2.29
C LEU A 9 -10.04 6.06 -1.19
N VAL A 10 -10.99 5.20 -1.58
CA VAL A 10 -11.79 4.41 -0.63
C VAL A 10 -10.90 3.44 0.15
N LEU A 11 -10.02 2.71 -0.54
CA LEU A 11 -9.10 1.76 0.10
C LEU A 11 -8.18 2.46 1.11
N LEU A 12 -7.59 3.60 0.75
CA LEU A 12 -6.77 4.41 1.66
C LEU A 12 -7.57 4.89 2.87
N SER A 13 -8.78 5.39 2.66
CA SER A 13 -9.66 5.85 3.74
C SER A 13 -10.01 4.73 4.70
N VAL A 14 -10.31 3.53 4.18
CA VAL A 14 -10.59 2.34 4.98
C VAL A 14 -9.36 1.94 5.80
N ASN A 15 -8.16 1.91 5.19
CA ASN A 15 -6.93 1.58 5.90
C ASN A 15 -6.63 2.56 7.05
N ILE A 16 -6.80 3.86 6.82
CA ILE A 16 -6.62 4.89 7.87
C ILE A 16 -7.66 4.74 8.99
N LEU A 17 -8.93 4.45 8.66
CA LEU A 17 -9.96 4.26 9.69
C LEU A 17 -9.73 2.98 10.50
N LEU A 18 -9.25 1.92 9.85
CA LEU A 18 -8.99 0.64 10.49
C LEU A 18 -7.68 0.61 11.26
N SER A 19 -6.70 1.47 10.93
CA SER A 19 -5.38 1.56 11.60
C SER A 19 -5.51 1.57 13.12
N ARG A 20 -6.54 2.23 13.66
CA ARG A 20 -6.85 2.31 15.09
C ARG A 20 -6.95 0.95 15.79
N LYS A 21 -7.34 -0.10 15.07
CA LYS A 21 -7.46 -1.48 15.58
C LYS A 21 -6.12 -2.22 15.60
N GLY A 22 -5.06 -1.60 15.11
CA GLY A 22 -3.69 -2.09 15.11
C GLY A 22 -3.57 -3.51 14.57
N LYS A 23 -2.74 -4.32 15.24
CA LYS A 23 -2.40 -5.70 14.81
C LYS A 23 -3.59 -6.65 14.67
N ASN A 24 -4.76 -6.34 15.24
CA ASN A 24 -5.93 -7.21 15.16
C ASN A 24 -6.45 -7.37 13.72
N LEU A 25 -6.12 -6.43 12.84
CA LEU A 25 -6.53 -6.43 11.43
C LEU A 25 -5.35 -6.65 10.48
N TYR A 26 -4.29 -7.32 10.93
CA TYR A 26 -3.10 -7.61 10.11
C TYR A 26 -3.45 -8.11 8.70
N TRP A 27 -4.28 -9.16 8.61
CA TRP A 27 -4.71 -9.73 7.32
C TRP A 27 -5.47 -8.75 6.41
N VAL A 28 -6.11 -7.73 6.97
CA VAL A 28 -6.80 -6.70 6.16
C VAL A 28 -5.78 -5.74 5.53
N TYR A 29 -4.68 -5.44 6.21
CA TYR A 29 -3.60 -4.64 5.64
C TYR A 29 -2.86 -5.40 4.55
N GLU A 30 -2.51 -6.67 4.78
CA GLU A 30 -1.90 -7.53 3.73
C GLU A 30 -2.82 -7.64 2.49
N ALA A 31 -4.13 -7.86 2.70
CA ALA A 31 -5.09 -7.87 1.60
C ALA A 31 -5.19 -6.50 0.90
N SER A 32 -4.93 -5.41 1.61
CA SER A 32 -4.91 -4.06 1.05
C SER A 32 -3.69 -3.80 0.18
N HIS A 33 -2.53 -4.42 0.44
CA HIS A 33 -1.38 -4.39 -0.48
C HIS A 33 -1.74 -5.06 -1.81
N LEU A 34 -2.30 -6.27 -1.76
CA LEU A 34 -2.78 -6.97 -2.96
C LEU A 34 -3.82 -6.13 -3.74
N ALA A 35 -4.83 -5.60 -3.04
CA ALA A 35 -5.85 -4.77 -3.66
C ALA A 35 -5.29 -3.43 -4.19
N GLY A 36 -4.34 -2.84 -3.47
CA GLY A 36 -3.65 -1.62 -3.82
C GLY A 36 -2.86 -1.79 -5.12
N GLY A 37 -2.04 -2.83 -5.20
CA GLY A 37 -1.33 -3.21 -6.42
C GLY A 37 -2.24 -3.43 -7.62
N PHE A 38 -3.34 -4.17 -7.43
CA PHE A 38 -4.35 -4.42 -8.46
C PHE A 38 -4.97 -3.12 -8.98
N LEU A 39 -5.46 -2.26 -8.08
CA LEU A 39 -6.12 -1.00 -8.44
C LEU A 39 -5.15 0.00 -9.05
N LEU A 40 -3.90 0.02 -8.57
CA LEU A 40 -2.86 0.88 -9.09
C LEU A 40 -2.47 0.46 -10.50
N ALA A 41 -2.35 -0.84 -10.79
CA ALA A 41 -2.17 -1.33 -12.15
C ALA A 41 -3.35 -0.95 -13.05
N ALA A 42 -4.58 -1.13 -12.58
CA ALA A 42 -5.79 -0.72 -13.30
C ALA A 42 -5.82 0.79 -13.64
N LEU A 43 -5.27 1.63 -12.75
CA LEU A 43 -5.13 3.05 -12.99
C LEU A 43 -3.99 3.34 -13.98
N LEU A 44 -2.80 2.77 -13.76
CA LEU A 44 -1.59 3.02 -14.54
C LEU A 44 -1.69 2.56 -15.99
N MET A 45 -2.47 1.53 -16.29
CA MET A 45 -2.75 1.10 -17.66
C MET A 45 -3.49 2.14 -18.51
N ASN A 46 -4.02 3.21 -17.89
CA ASN A 46 -4.57 4.36 -18.63
C ASN A 46 -3.46 5.34 -19.09
N PHE A 47 -2.21 5.17 -18.65
CA PHE A 47 -1.11 6.11 -18.85
C PHE A 47 0.19 5.48 -19.38
N LEU A 48 0.36 4.16 -19.19
CA LEU A 48 1.57 3.44 -19.57
C LEU A 48 1.22 2.36 -20.60
N ASP A 49 2.02 2.29 -21.66
CA ASP A 49 1.73 1.41 -22.81
C ASP A 49 2.33 0.00 -22.68
N LYS A 50 3.06 -0.28 -21.59
CA LYS A 50 3.74 -1.56 -21.38
C LYS A 50 3.52 -2.08 -19.97
N ASP A 51 3.11 -3.34 -19.88
CA ASP A 51 2.93 -4.09 -18.62
C ASP A 51 4.17 -4.04 -17.72
N SER A 52 5.37 -4.13 -18.32
CA SER A 52 6.63 -4.05 -17.57
C SER A 52 6.86 -2.68 -16.93
N TYR A 53 6.39 -1.59 -17.53
CA TYR A 53 6.43 -0.27 -16.92
C TYR A 53 5.40 -0.14 -15.80
N VAL A 54 4.23 -0.77 -15.94
CA VAL A 54 3.22 -0.81 -14.87
C VAL A 54 3.77 -1.54 -13.65
N LEU A 55 4.30 -2.75 -13.83
CA LEU A 55 4.89 -3.54 -12.74
C LEU A 55 6.04 -2.80 -12.06
N LEU A 56 6.95 -2.20 -12.83
CA LEU A 56 8.04 -1.41 -12.28
C LEU A 56 7.55 -0.20 -11.49
N THR A 57 6.50 0.47 -11.98
CA THR A 57 5.92 1.64 -11.30
C THR A 57 5.24 1.24 -10.00
N VAL A 58 4.46 0.16 -9.98
CA VAL A 58 3.82 -0.37 -8.77
C VAL A 58 4.89 -0.76 -7.74
N PHE A 59 5.91 -1.51 -8.15
CA PHE A 59 7.03 -1.86 -7.26
C PHE A 59 7.74 -0.63 -6.70
N THR A 60 7.97 0.40 -7.54
CA THR A 60 8.62 1.63 -7.11
C THR A 60 7.78 2.39 -6.08
N ILE A 61 6.45 2.47 -6.29
CA ILE A 61 5.53 3.12 -5.35
C ILE A 61 5.50 2.35 -4.03
N GLY A 62 5.39 1.01 -4.07
CA GLY A 62 5.47 0.17 -2.87
C GLY A 62 6.80 0.36 -2.14
N LEU A 63 7.93 0.39 -2.84
CA LEU A 63 9.24 0.60 -2.23
C LEU A 63 9.36 1.97 -1.54
N LEU A 64 8.80 3.02 -2.15
CA LEU A 64 8.76 4.35 -1.56
C LEU A 64 7.88 4.38 -0.30
N TRP A 65 6.76 3.64 -0.30
CA TRP A 65 5.91 3.46 0.87
C TRP A 65 6.68 2.78 2.02
N GLU A 66 7.37 1.68 1.74
CA GLU A 66 8.18 0.96 2.73
C GLU A 66 9.31 1.83 3.32
N ILE A 67 9.97 2.63 2.48
CA ILE A 67 10.97 3.60 2.94
C ILE A 67 10.32 4.64 3.87
N TYR A 68 9.12 5.12 3.53
CA TYR A 68 8.38 6.05 4.38
C TYR A 68 8.01 5.43 5.73
N GLU A 69 7.54 4.18 5.76
CA GLU A 69 7.25 3.47 7.01
C GLU A 69 8.50 3.31 7.89
N LEU A 70 9.63 2.93 7.28
CA LEU A 70 10.91 2.83 7.98
C LEU A 70 11.34 4.17 8.60
N ILE A 71 11.13 5.28 7.88
CA ILE A 71 11.42 6.64 8.39
C ILE A 71 10.55 6.96 9.59
N ILE A 72 9.23 6.74 9.52
CA ILE A 72 8.32 7.01 10.63
C ILE A 72 8.65 6.13 11.83
N ASN A 73 8.89 4.83 11.61
CA ASN A 73 9.17 3.89 12.68
C ASN A 73 10.48 4.25 13.42
N LYS A 74 11.49 4.79 12.72
CA LYS A 74 12.73 5.30 13.33
C LYS A 74 12.54 6.65 14.03
N ASN A 75 11.67 7.52 13.54
CA ASN A 75 11.44 8.83 14.12
C ASN A 75 10.30 8.81 15.15
N LYS A 76 10.66 8.57 16.42
CA LYS A 76 9.72 8.50 17.54
C LYS A 76 8.82 9.74 17.69
N ASN A 77 9.31 10.93 17.31
CA ASN A 77 8.51 12.16 17.42
C ASN A 77 7.40 12.19 16.38
N ILE A 78 7.70 11.80 15.13
CA ILE A 78 6.70 11.70 14.06
C ILE A 78 5.70 10.60 14.40
N LYS A 79 6.19 9.42 14.81
CA LYS A 79 5.34 8.30 15.22
C LYS A 79 4.36 8.71 16.32
N LYS A 80 4.87 9.30 17.40
CA LYS A 80 4.04 9.77 18.51
C LYS A 80 3.05 10.85 18.08
N PHE A 81 3.47 11.79 17.24
CA PHE A 81 2.57 12.81 16.70
C PHE A 81 1.40 12.19 15.91
N LEU A 82 1.67 11.19 15.07
CA LEU A 82 0.65 10.50 14.27
C LEU A 82 -0.30 9.67 15.15
N GLU A 83 0.25 8.95 16.12
CA GLU A 83 -0.54 8.16 17.08
C GLU A 83 -1.43 9.06 17.96
N ASP A 84 -0.90 10.17 18.50
CA ASP A 84 -1.63 11.05 19.43
C ASP A 84 -2.70 11.90 18.72
N ASN A 85 -2.44 12.38 17.49
CA ASN A 85 -3.34 13.33 16.80
C ASN A 85 -4.32 12.65 15.83
N PHE A 86 -3.95 11.50 15.26
CA PHE A 86 -4.74 10.83 14.23
C PHE A 86 -5.24 9.44 14.65
N GLU A 87 -4.87 8.97 15.85
CA GLU A 87 -5.09 7.60 16.31
C GLU A 87 -4.52 6.57 15.31
N TYR A 88 -3.46 6.95 14.58
CA TYR A 88 -2.88 6.12 13.53
C TYR A 88 -1.82 5.19 14.12
N TYR A 89 -2.19 3.91 14.33
CA TYR A 89 -1.26 2.90 14.81
C TYR A 89 -0.18 2.61 13.77
N ILE A 90 1.08 2.73 14.17
CA ILE A 90 2.22 2.40 13.30
C ILE A 90 2.88 1.12 13.81
N ALA A 91 2.74 0.05 13.03
CA ALA A 91 3.39 -1.21 13.30
C ALA A 91 4.92 -1.07 13.22
N PRO A 92 5.68 -1.85 14.00
CA PRO A 92 7.13 -1.91 13.81
C PRO A 92 7.43 -2.56 12.46
N SER A 93 7.98 -1.79 11.52
CA SER A 93 8.45 -2.32 10.24
C SER A 93 9.55 -3.37 10.46
N THR A 94 9.41 -4.51 9.80
CA THR A 94 10.39 -5.59 9.77
C THR A 94 10.73 -5.95 8.32
N SER A 95 11.93 -6.48 8.07
CA SER A 95 12.33 -6.87 6.71
C SER A 95 11.41 -7.92 6.08
N TYR A 96 10.77 -8.77 6.89
CA TYR A 96 9.84 -9.78 6.37
C TYR A 96 8.50 -9.16 5.95
N ASP A 97 8.00 -8.19 6.72
CA ASP A 97 6.79 -7.40 6.43
C ASP A 97 6.98 -6.67 5.09
N THR A 98 8.04 -5.86 5.00
CA THR A 98 8.40 -5.10 3.80
C THR A 98 8.53 -5.98 2.55
N LEU A 99 9.08 -7.19 2.67
CA LEU A 99 9.17 -8.11 1.54
C LEU A 99 7.80 -8.72 1.17
N SER A 100 6.95 -9.01 2.17
CA SER A 100 5.57 -9.46 1.96
C SER A 100 4.76 -8.38 1.24
N ASP A 101 4.81 -7.16 1.74
CA ASP A 101 4.06 -6.01 1.22
C ASP A 101 4.42 -5.71 -0.23
N LEU A 102 5.72 -5.61 -0.54
CA LEU A 102 6.22 -5.45 -1.90
C LEU A 102 5.81 -6.60 -2.83
N PHE A 103 5.87 -7.83 -2.32
CA PHE A 103 5.44 -8.99 -3.09
C PHE A 103 3.94 -8.95 -3.38
N LEU A 104 3.11 -8.60 -2.40
CA LEU A 104 1.67 -8.50 -2.53
C LEU A 104 1.25 -7.36 -3.47
N ASP A 105 1.90 -6.20 -3.38
CA ASP A 105 1.68 -5.09 -4.31
C ASP A 105 1.94 -5.52 -5.76
N VAL A 106 3.09 -6.15 -6.02
CA VAL A 106 3.45 -6.62 -7.36
C VAL A 106 2.55 -7.77 -7.81
N LEU A 107 2.19 -8.68 -6.91
CA LEU A 107 1.27 -9.79 -7.20
C LEU A 107 -0.12 -9.26 -7.58
N GLY A 108 -0.63 -8.27 -6.88
CA GLY A 108 -1.90 -7.62 -7.19
C GLY A 108 -1.89 -6.99 -8.59
N ALA A 109 -0.81 -6.29 -8.92
CA ALA A 109 -0.61 -5.72 -10.25
C ALA A 109 -0.52 -6.80 -11.33
N ALA A 110 0.22 -7.88 -11.10
CA ALA A 110 0.31 -9.01 -12.02
C ALA A 110 -1.07 -9.66 -12.24
N VAL A 111 -1.84 -9.88 -11.16
CA VAL A 111 -3.21 -10.42 -11.25
C VAL A 111 -4.09 -9.54 -12.16
N TYR A 112 -3.99 -8.22 -12.07
CA TYR A 112 -4.70 -7.33 -13.00
C TYR A 112 -4.25 -7.57 -14.44
N LEU A 113 -2.95 -7.42 -14.71
CA LEU A 113 -2.39 -7.46 -16.08
C LEU A 113 -2.58 -8.80 -16.82
N TYR A 114 -2.61 -9.92 -16.09
CA TYR A 114 -2.76 -11.24 -16.70
C TYR A 114 -4.22 -11.70 -16.85
N LEU A 115 -5.16 -11.07 -16.12
CA LEU A 115 -6.57 -11.46 -16.14
C LEU A 115 -7.50 -10.44 -16.81
N PHE A 116 -7.04 -9.20 -17.04
CA PHE A 116 -7.83 -8.10 -17.57
C PHE A 116 -7.03 -7.25 -18.57
#